data_AF-A0A316QFS6-F1
#
_entry.id   AF-A0A316QFS6-F1
#
_cell.length_a   1.000
_cell.length_b   1.000
_cell.length_c   1.000
_cell.angle_alpha   90.00
_cell.angle_beta   90.00
_cell.angle_gamma   90.00
#
_symmetry.space_group_name_H-M   'P 1'
#
loop_
_entity.id
_entity.type
_entity.pdbx_description
1 polymer ?
#
loop_
_entity_poly.entity_id
_entity_poly.type
_entity_poly.pdbx_seq_one_letter_code
_entity_poly.pdbx_strand_id
1 'polypeptide(L)' 'MPSIRPSSDLRNNYNEISEFCHKYKLPVYITKNGRGDLVVLSIDTFETLIGQSERRLKAENIVSANEERL' A
#
# COMPACT_ATOMS: atom_id res chain seq x y z
N MET A 1 -3.68 1.02 -14.01
CA MET A 1 -3.96 -0.34 -13.48
C MET A 1 -2.77 -0.75 -12.63
N PRO A 2 -2.96 -1.37 -11.46
CA PRO A 2 -1.84 -1.87 -10.67
C PRO A 2 -1.08 -2.95 -11.45
N SER A 3 0.25 -2.91 -11.39
CA SER A 3 1.11 -3.85 -12.10
C SER A 3 1.22 -5.15 -11.30
N ILE A 4 1.05 -6.31 -11.95
CA ILE A 4 1.24 -7.63 -11.34
C ILE A 4 2.50 -8.24 -11.96
N ARG A 5 3.47 -8.65 -11.14
CA ARG A 5 4.76 -9.20 -11.59
C ARG A 5 5.14 -10.47 -10.83
N PRO A 6 5.92 -11.39 -11.43
CA PRO A 6 6.46 -12.55 -10.71
C PRO A 6 7.56 -12.14 -9.73
N SER A 7 7.81 -12.95 -8.69
CA SER A 7 8.85 -12.68 -7.69
C SER A 7 10.27 -12.60 -8.28
N SER A 8 10.52 -13.21 -9.44
CA SER A 8 11.80 -13.07 -10.16
C SER A 8 12.11 -11.64 -10.57
N ASP A 9 11.08 -10.82 -10.83
CA ASP A 9 11.25 -9.43 -11.23
C ASP A 9 11.79 -8.55 -10.10
N LEU A 10 11.63 -8.95 -8.84
CA LEU A 10 12.26 -8.24 -7.72
C LEU A 10 13.78 -8.22 -7.84
N ARG A 11 14.37 -9.28 -8.40
CA ARG A 11 15.82 -9.33 -8.66
C ARG A 11 16.17 -8.70 -10.00
N ASN A 12 15.40 -9.02 -11.04
CA ASN A 12 15.77 -8.72 -12.41
C ASN A 12 15.39 -7.30 -12.86
N ASN A 13 14.29 -6.77 -12.34
CA ASN A 13 13.65 -5.53 -12.77
C ASN A 13 13.40 -4.57 -11.60
N TYR A 14 14.22 -4.65 -10.54
CA TYR A 14 14.04 -3.85 -9.32
C TYR A 14 13.92 -2.35 -9.61
N ASN A 15 14.80 -1.80 -10.44
CA ASN A 15 14.85 -0.36 -10.72
C ASN A 15 13.54 0.13 -11.36
N GLU A 16 12.98 -0.63 -12.29
CA GLU A 16 11.71 -0.31 -12.93
C GLU A 16 10.54 -0.37 -11.95
N ILE A 17 10.51 -1.40 -11.08
CA ILE A 17 9.50 -1.52 -10.01
C ILE A 17 9.60 -0.34 -9.05
N SER A 18 10.81 0.01 -8.63
CA SER A 18 11.08 1.13 -7.72
C SER A 18 10.62 2.44 -8.35
N GLU A 19 11.06 2.74 -9.59
CA GLU A 19 10.67 3.95 -10.31
C GLU A 19 9.15 4.04 -10.47
N PHE A 20 8.48 2.95 -10.84
CA PHE A 20 7.02 2.92 -10.94
C PHE A 20 6.34 3.28 -9.61
N CYS A 21 6.75 2.65 -8.51
CA CYS A 21 6.21 2.91 -7.18
C CYS A 21 6.39 4.38 -6.77
N HIS A 22 7.58 4.94 -7.02
CA HIS A 22 7.88 6.33 -6.66
C HIS A 22 7.16 7.35 -7.54
N LYS A 23 7.08 7.10 -8.87
CA LYS A 23 6.52 8.02 -9.85
C LYS A 23 5.01 8.08 -9.80
N TYR A 24 4.36 6.92 -9.74
CA TYR A 24 2.90 6.84 -9.82
C TYR A 24 2.24 6.75 -8.45
N LYS A 25 2.99 6.53 -7.37
CA LYS A 25 2.45 6.33 -6.01
C LYS A 25 1.44 5.17 -5.99
N LEU A 26 1.69 4.15 -6.81
CA LEU A 26 0.83 2.98 -6.98
C LEU A 26 1.58 1.69 -6.60
N PRO A 27 0.86 0.69 -6.07
CA PRO A 27 1.47 -0.59 -5.71
C PRO A 27 1.80 -1.45 -6.94
N VAL A 28 2.81 -2.29 -6.78
CA VAL A 28 3.07 -3.45 -7.63
C VAL A 28 2.79 -4.72 -6.84
N TYR A 29 1.91 -5.57 -7.36
CA TYR A 29 1.60 -6.87 -6.76
C TYR A 29 2.59 -7.91 -7.25
N ILE A 30 3.15 -8.66 -6.32
CA ILE A 30 4.12 -9.72 -6.60
C ILE A 30 3.44 -11.07 -6.44
N THR A 31 3.67 -11.93 -7.42
CA THR A 31 3.20 -13.31 -7.43
C THR A 31 4.35 -14.29 -7.21
N LYS A 32 4.08 -15.34 -6.45
CA LYS A 32 4.96 -16.49 -6.25
C LYS A 32 4.24 -17.73 -6.75
N ASN A 33 4.82 -18.42 -7.74
CA ASN A 33 4.21 -19.59 -8.39
C ASN A 33 2.78 -19.31 -8.90
N GLY A 34 2.56 -18.14 -9.50
CA GLY A 34 1.27 -17.73 -10.05
C GLY A 34 0.21 -17.30 -9.03
N ARG A 35 0.54 -17.27 -7.73
CA ARG A 35 -0.37 -16.81 -6.67
C ARG A 35 0.10 -15.48 -6.10
N GLY A 36 -0.82 -14.59 -5.78
CA GLY A 36 -0.50 -13.34 -5.08
C GLY A 36 0.19 -13.61 -3.75
N ASP A 37 1.25 -12.86 -3.45
CA ASP A 37 2.12 -13.09 -2.29
C ASP A 37 2.42 -11.77 -1.55
N LEU A 38 2.97 -10.78 -2.27
CA LEU A 38 3.42 -9.51 -1.68
C LEU A 38 2.95 -8.29 -2.49
N VAL A 39 3.07 -7.12 -1.87
CA VAL A 39 2.90 -5.81 -2.52
C VAL A 39 4.15 -4.98 -2.28
N VAL A 40 4.66 -4.34 -3.34
CA VAL A 40 5.74 -3.37 -3.27
C VAL A 40 5.18 -1.97 -3.46
N LEU A 41 5.61 -1.06 -2.59
CA LEU A 41 5.27 0.37 -2.59
C LEU A 41 6.52 1.16 -2.18
N SER A 42 6.60 2.42 -2.60
CA SER A 42 7.58 3.36 -2.05
C SER A 42 7.24 3.65 -0.60
N ILE A 43 8.26 3.83 0.24
CA ILE A 43 8.11 4.15 1.67
C ILE A 43 7.16 5.34 1.87
N ASP A 44 7.38 6.47 1.21
CA ASP A 44 6.54 7.67 1.37
C ASP A 44 5.05 7.43 1.13
N THR A 45 4.73 6.64 0.10
CA THR A 45 3.34 6.28 -0.24
C THR A 45 2.74 5.38 0.84
N PHE A 46 3.51 4.41 1.33
CA PHE A 46 3.07 3.53 2.42
C PHE A 46 2.81 4.30 3.71
N GLU A 47 3.73 5.16 4.13
CA GLU A 47 3.58 6.00 5.33
C GLU A 47 2.36 6.93 5.22
N THR A 48 2.14 7.51 4.03
CA THR A 48 0.95 8.34 3.78
C THR A 48 -0.35 7.53 3.93
N LEU A 49 -0.40 6.31 3.39
CA LEU A 49 -1.56 5.42 3.49
C LEU A 49 -1.84 5.02 4.94
N ILE A 50 -0.81 4.63 5.69
CA ILE A 50 -0.94 4.28 7.11
C ILE A 50 -1.43 5.48 7.91
N GLY A 51 -0.81 6.65 7.74
CA GLY A 51 -1.21 7.87 8.43
C GLY A 51 -2.63 8.33 8.08
N GLN A 52 -3.13 8.08 6.87
CA GLN A 52 -4.54 8.31 6.52
C GLN A 52 -5.47 7.32 7.24
N SER A 53 -5.11 6.04 7.28
CA SER A 53 -5.88 5.00 7.96
C SER A 53 -5.99 5.26 9.47
N GLU A 54 -4.90 5.64 10.12
CA GLU A 54 -4.90 5.99 11.54
C GLU A 54 -5.78 7.19 11.86
N ARG A 55 -5.72 8.24 11.02
CA ARG A 55 -6.58 9.42 11.17
C ARG A 55 -8.05 9.07 11.05
N ARG A 56 -8.40 8.19 10.12
CA ARG A 56 -9.77 7.72 9.94
C ARG A 56 -10.27 6.96 11.16
N LEU A 57 -9.48 6.02 11.69
CA LEU A 57 -9.84 5.27 12.90
C LEU A 57 -10.04 6.20 14.11
N LYS A 58 -9.16 7.19 14.28
CA LYS A 58 -9.31 8.20 15.33
C LYS A 58 -10.62 9.00 15.18
N ALA A 59 -10.97 9.40 13.96
CA ALA A 59 -12.22 10.11 13.69
C ALA A 59 -13.44 9.24 13.99
N GLU A 60 -13.43 7.96 13.59
CA GLU A 60 -14.50 7.00 13.88
C GLU A 60 -14.72 6.83 15.39
N ASN A 61 -13.64 6.69 16.18
CA ASN A 61 -13.72 6.57 17.64
C ASN A 61 -14.30 7.83 18.32
N ILE A 62 -13.97 9.02 17.80
CA ILE A 62 -14.52 10.29 18.32
C ILE A 62 -16.02 10.37 18.07
N VAL A 63 -16.49 9.93 16.90
CA VAL A 63 -17.92 9.90 16.57
C VAL A 63 -18.66 8.98 17.53
N SER A 64 -18.18 7.75 17.72
CA SER A 64 -18.80 6.78 18.64
C SER A 64 -18.82 7.28 20.09
N ALA A 65 -17.73 7.88 20.58
CA ALA A 65 -17.68 8.42 21.94
C ALA A 65 -18.64 9.61 22.16
N ASN A 66 -18.97 10.35 21.10
CA ASN A 66 -19.95 11.43 21.18
C ASN A 66 -21.40 10.92 21.12
N GLU A 67 -21.67 9.85 20.35
CA GLU A 67 -22.98 9.20 20.31
C GLU A 67 -23.36 8.56 21.65
N GLU A 68 -22.42 7.95 22.36
CA GLU A 68 -22.65 7.38 23.70
C GLU A 68 -22.89 8.42 24.80
N ARG A 69 -22.58 9.70 24.54
CA ARG A 69 -22.77 10.81 25.47
C ARG A 69 -24.11 11.54 25.28
N LEU A 70 -24.88 11.17 24.25
CA LEU A 70 -26.22 11.67 23.95
C LEU A 70 -27.27 10.70 24.50
#